data_AF-A0A0W7WX20-F1
#
_entry.id   AF-A0A0W7WX20-F1
#
_cell.length_a   1.000
_cell.length_b   1.000
_cell.length_c   1.000
_cell.angle_alpha   90.00
_cell.angle_beta   90.00
_cell.angle_gamma   90.00
#
_symmetry.space_group_name_H-M   'P 1'
#
loop_
_entity.id
_entity.type
_entity.pdbx_description
1 polymer ?
#
loop_
_entity_poly.entity_id
_entity_poly.type
_entity_poly.pdbx_seq_one_letter_code
_entity_poly.pdbx_strand_id
1 'polypeptide(L)'
;MALPTDAAHGVALTERVIASVEADPSRLILDYAPWAGPWVSEAAEPVPAGVLDAAVFPSGRPLPPSLRRWLAYDGDMLRRFDWFDPEYRFTPRTLGQLALDEYGDMWGACYEPLSSRFDECFLLPGGSDSRRVLATGEPDEYGEYPVFALDVDDLPCIELMYPGLDVYLADTAGLLAAREAPGYSTLADDREYGRRMRSHARQVFAGELSEICLGEW
;
A
#
# COMPACT_ATOMS: atom_id res chain seq x y z
N MET A 1 -17.59 -3.10 20.54
CA MET A 1 -16.53 -3.26 21.56
C MET A 1 -15.33 -2.50 21.05
N ALA A 2 -14.90 -1.43 21.71
CA ALA A 2 -13.73 -0.65 21.26
C ALA A 2 -12.48 -1.53 21.36
N LEU A 3 -11.72 -1.61 20.27
CA LEU A 3 -10.46 -2.35 20.24
C LEU A 3 -9.44 -1.65 21.15
N PRO A 4 -8.52 -2.41 21.80
CA PRO A 4 -7.35 -1.78 22.40
C PRO A 4 -6.57 -1.05 21.30
N THR A 5 -6.11 0.17 21.58
CA THR A 5 -5.46 1.11 20.64
C THR A 5 -4.26 0.47 19.91
N ASP A 6 -3.58 -0.49 20.54
CA ASP A 6 -2.45 -1.21 19.95
C ASP A 6 -2.86 -2.24 18.88
N ALA A 7 -4.09 -2.77 18.93
CA ALA A 7 -4.59 -3.76 17.97
C ALA A 7 -5.12 -3.14 16.66
N ALA A 8 -5.10 -1.81 16.56
CA ALA A 8 -5.54 -1.06 15.39
C ALA A 8 -4.37 -0.69 14.46
N HIS A 9 -3.12 -0.99 14.82
CA HIS A 9 -1.95 -0.54 14.07
C HIS A 9 -0.86 -1.61 13.99
N GLY A 10 0.02 -1.44 13.00
CA GLY A 10 1.28 -2.17 12.84
C GLY A 10 1.10 -3.69 12.87
N VAL A 11 2.04 -4.36 13.54
CA VAL A 11 2.13 -5.83 13.60
C VAL A 11 0.85 -6.46 14.14
N ALA A 12 0.24 -5.90 15.19
CA ALA A 12 -0.95 -6.48 15.80
C ALA A 12 -2.15 -6.47 14.85
N LEU A 13 -2.30 -5.43 14.03
CA LEU A 13 -3.31 -5.41 12.97
C LEU A 13 -2.97 -6.40 11.86
N THR A 14 -1.71 -6.48 11.44
CA THR A 14 -1.24 -7.46 10.43
C THR A 14 -1.48 -8.91 10.87
N GLU A 15 -1.29 -9.25 12.15
CA GLU A 15 -1.59 -10.59 12.68
C GLU A 15 -3.07 -10.96 12.52
N ARG A 16 -3.98 -9.99 12.67
CA ARG A 16 -5.41 -10.22 12.44
C ARG A 16 -5.73 -10.46 10.97
N VAL A 17 -5.04 -9.76 10.07
CA VAL A 17 -5.11 -10.02 8.63
C VAL A 17 -4.67 -11.45 8.35
N ILE A 18 -3.51 -11.84 8.86
CA ILE A 18 -2.95 -13.19 8.67
C ILE A 18 -3.94 -14.24 9.19
N ALA A 19 -4.45 -14.10 10.41
CA ALA A 19 -5.45 -15.01 10.95
C ALA A 19 -6.73 -15.08 10.10
N SER A 20 -7.16 -13.96 9.50
CA SER A 20 -8.30 -13.93 8.58
C SER A 20 -8.00 -14.62 7.25
N VAL A 21 -6.77 -14.52 6.74
CA VAL A 21 -6.34 -15.16 5.49
C VAL A 21 -6.13 -16.66 5.70
N GLU A 22 -5.54 -17.07 6.83
CA GLU A 22 -5.38 -18.48 7.19
C GLU A 22 -6.72 -19.22 7.29
N ALA A 23 -7.79 -18.51 7.66
CA ALA A 23 -9.14 -19.07 7.73
C ALA A 23 -9.74 -19.41 6.34
N ASP A 24 -9.32 -18.69 5.29
CA ASP A 24 -9.73 -18.92 3.90
C ASP A 24 -8.66 -18.40 2.92
N PRO A 25 -7.56 -19.16 2.70
CA PRO A 25 -6.39 -18.68 1.96
C PRO A 25 -6.67 -18.47 0.47
N SER A 26 -7.63 -19.22 -0.07
CA SER A 26 -8.02 -19.18 -1.49
C SER A 26 -9.00 -18.07 -1.84
N ARG A 27 -9.51 -17.33 -0.86
CA ARG A 27 -10.41 -16.19 -1.15
C ARG A 27 -9.65 -15.14 -1.95
N LEU A 28 -10.35 -14.49 -2.87
CA LEU A 28 -9.76 -13.44 -3.70
C LEU A 28 -9.28 -12.27 -2.83
N ILE A 29 -8.17 -11.64 -3.23
CA ILE A 29 -7.74 -10.38 -2.62
C ILE A 29 -8.78 -9.29 -2.91
N LEU A 30 -9.30 -9.30 -4.14
CA LEU A 30 -10.29 -8.35 -4.63
C LEU A 30 -11.47 -9.11 -5.26
N ASP A 31 -12.63 -9.09 -4.61
CA ASP A 31 -13.83 -9.80 -5.09
C ASP A 31 -14.31 -9.31 -6.47
N TYR A 32 -14.04 -8.04 -6.80
CA TYR A 32 -14.41 -7.41 -8.07
C TYR A 32 -13.35 -7.56 -9.17
N ALA A 33 -12.16 -8.09 -8.85
CA ALA A 33 -11.01 -8.13 -9.75
C ALA A 33 -10.27 -9.48 -9.65
N PRO A 34 -10.80 -10.55 -10.27
CA PRO A 34 -10.23 -11.90 -10.17
C PRO A 34 -8.79 -12.03 -10.69
N TRP A 35 -8.34 -11.09 -11.52
CA TRP A 35 -6.95 -11.04 -12.01
C TRP A 35 -5.93 -10.86 -10.88
N ALA A 36 -6.33 -10.26 -9.75
CA ALA A 36 -5.47 -10.11 -8.58
C ALA A 36 -5.25 -11.45 -7.85
N GLY A 37 -6.03 -12.48 -8.16
CA GLY A 37 -5.92 -13.82 -7.60
C GLY A 37 -6.29 -13.92 -6.11
N PRO A 38 -6.06 -15.10 -5.50
CA PRO A 38 -6.32 -15.34 -4.09
C PRO A 38 -5.29 -14.64 -3.20
N TRP A 39 -5.55 -14.55 -1.89
CA TRP A 39 -4.55 -14.08 -0.93
C TRP A 39 -3.31 -14.97 -0.92
N VAL A 40 -3.51 -16.29 -0.98
CA VAL A 40 -2.45 -17.30 -1.06
C VAL A 40 -2.77 -18.24 -2.23
N SER A 41 -1.83 -18.40 -3.17
CA SER A 41 -2.05 -19.13 -4.42
C SER A 41 -2.22 -20.64 -4.22
N GLU A 42 -1.29 -21.29 -3.52
CA GLU A 42 -1.35 -22.73 -3.21
C GLU A 42 -1.05 -22.99 -1.73
N ALA A 43 0.08 -22.48 -1.26
CA ALA A 43 0.50 -22.47 0.13
C ALA A 43 1.21 -21.15 0.43
N ALA A 44 1.23 -20.76 1.71
CA ALA A 44 1.96 -19.56 2.12
C ALA A 44 3.46 -19.77 1.85
N GLU A 45 4.11 -18.77 1.26
CA GLU A 45 5.52 -18.79 0.92
C GLU A 45 6.29 -17.73 1.71
N PRO A 46 6.66 -17.98 2.98
CA PRO A 46 7.44 -17.03 3.77
C PRO A 46 8.77 -16.68 3.09
N VAL A 47 9.13 -15.39 3.13
CA VAL A 47 10.48 -14.96 2.79
C VAL A 47 11.46 -15.57 3.79
N PRO A 48 12.60 -16.15 3.34
CA PRO A 48 13.57 -16.75 4.25
C PRO A 48 14.03 -15.80 5.36
N ALA A 49 14.04 -16.28 6.61
CA ALA A 49 14.34 -15.44 7.79
C ALA A 49 15.66 -14.66 7.67
N GLY A 50 16.73 -15.30 7.19
CA GLY A 50 18.03 -14.64 7.01
C GLY A 50 18.03 -13.54 5.94
N VAL A 51 17.16 -13.65 4.93
CA VAL A 51 16.94 -12.56 3.95
C VAL A 51 16.17 -11.44 4.61
N LEU A 52 15.08 -11.77 5.32
CA LEU A 52 14.22 -10.80 5.96
C LEU A 52 14.97 -9.99 7.05
N ASP A 53 15.79 -10.63 7.87
CA ASP A 53 16.58 -9.99 8.94
C ASP A 53 17.51 -8.89 8.41
N ALA A 54 18.07 -9.08 7.21
CA ALA A 54 18.95 -8.11 6.56
C ALA A 54 18.20 -7.13 5.63
N ALA A 55 16.89 -7.33 5.42
CA ALA A 55 16.13 -6.60 4.42
C ALA A 55 15.90 -5.13 4.84
N VAL A 56 16.25 -4.25 3.91
CA VAL A 56 15.98 -2.82 3.88
C VAL A 56 15.56 -2.45 2.46
N PHE A 57 14.85 -1.34 2.29
CA PHE A 57 14.59 -0.82 0.94
C PHE A 57 15.89 -0.31 0.30
N PRO A 58 15.98 -0.24 -1.04
CA PRO A 58 17.17 0.23 -1.76
C PRO A 58 17.68 1.62 -1.34
N SER A 59 16.80 2.51 -0.89
CA SER A 59 17.09 3.82 -0.31
C SER A 59 17.80 3.76 1.05
N GLY A 60 17.89 2.57 1.65
CA GLY A 60 18.35 2.35 3.01
C GLY A 60 17.27 2.53 4.08
N ARG A 61 16.03 2.84 3.68
CA ARG A 61 14.89 2.94 4.60
C ARG A 61 14.55 1.57 5.20
N PRO A 62 14.15 1.51 6.49
CA PRO A 62 13.73 0.26 7.11
C PRO A 62 12.43 -0.24 6.48
N LEU A 63 12.22 -1.56 6.48
CA LEU A 63 10.90 -2.10 6.14
C LEU A 63 9.87 -1.75 7.22
N PRO A 64 8.61 -1.44 6.86
CA PRO A 64 7.52 -1.32 7.81
C PRO A 64 7.40 -2.58 8.67
N PRO A 65 7.09 -2.44 9.97
CA PRO A 65 6.82 -3.59 10.83
C PRO A 65 5.73 -4.51 10.26
N SER A 66 4.67 -3.94 9.67
CA SER A 66 3.61 -4.70 9.00
C SER A 66 4.12 -5.50 7.81
N LEU A 67 4.94 -4.89 6.93
CA LEU A 67 5.52 -5.54 5.76
C LEU A 67 6.43 -6.68 6.19
N ARG A 68 7.31 -6.44 7.16
CA ARG A 68 8.20 -7.48 7.70
C ARG A 68 7.39 -8.65 8.24
N ARG A 69 6.31 -8.37 8.97
CA ARG A 69 5.46 -9.42 9.52
C ARG A 69 4.72 -10.19 8.42
N TRP A 70 4.19 -9.50 7.42
CA TRP A 70 3.51 -10.10 6.28
C TRP A 70 4.46 -11.01 5.49
N LEU A 71 5.66 -10.54 5.14
CA LEU A 71 6.67 -11.33 4.42
C LEU A 71 7.15 -12.55 5.20
N ALA A 72 7.11 -12.53 6.53
CA ALA A 72 7.38 -13.71 7.36
C ALA A 72 6.25 -14.76 7.32
N TYR A 73 5.08 -14.40 6.79
CA TYR A 73 3.95 -15.29 6.54
C TYR A 73 3.87 -15.69 5.07
N ASP A 74 3.79 -14.72 4.15
CA ASP A 74 3.66 -14.95 2.72
C ASP A 74 4.34 -13.84 1.91
N GLY A 75 5.14 -14.25 0.92
CA GLY A 75 5.74 -13.38 -0.10
C GLY A 75 5.08 -13.49 -1.47
N ASP A 76 4.34 -14.56 -1.78
CA ASP A 76 3.77 -14.79 -3.12
C ASP A 76 2.86 -13.64 -3.55
N MET A 77 2.01 -13.15 -2.63
CA MET A 77 1.12 -12.02 -2.92
C MET A 77 1.89 -10.83 -3.49
N LEU A 78 2.98 -10.40 -2.85
CA LEU A 78 3.73 -9.22 -3.30
C LEU A 78 4.63 -9.52 -4.52
N ARG A 79 5.12 -10.75 -4.63
CA ARG A 79 5.87 -11.22 -5.82
C ARG A 79 5.04 -11.11 -7.10
N ARG A 80 3.73 -11.38 -7.04
CA ARG A 80 2.80 -11.23 -8.18
C ARG A 80 2.61 -9.79 -8.66
N PHE A 81 3.04 -8.81 -7.86
CA PHE A 81 3.00 -7.38 -8.17
C PHE A 81 4.41 -6.79 -8.30
N ASP A 82 5.38 -7.63 -8.65
CA ASP A 82 6.78 -7.24 -8.96
C ASP A 82 7.47 -6.48 -7.82
N TRP A 83 7.23 -6.87 -6.57
CA TRP A 83 7.93 -6.27 -5.43
C TRP A 83 9.39 -6.68 -5.32
N PHE A 84 9.71 -7.90 -5.75
CA PHE A 84 11.06 -8.43 -5.69
C PHE A 84 11.34 -9.48 -6.76
N ASP A 85 12.62 -9.60 -7.11
CA ASP A 85 13.12 -10.60 -8.02
C ASP A 85 13.23 -12.01 -7.37
N PRO A 86 13.60 -13.06 -8.12
CA PRO A 86 13.75 -14.41 -7.57
C PRO A 86 14.78 -14.55 -6.43
N GLU A 87 15.67 -13.57 -6.24
CA GLU A 87 16.62 -13.51 -5.13
C GLU A 87 16.12 -12.65 -3.96
N TYR A 88 14.84 -12.27 -3.96
CA TYR A 88 14.20 -11.40 -2.96
C TYR A 88 14.80 -10.00 -2.87
N ARG A 89 15.43 -9.49 -3.94
CA ARG A 89 15.85 -8.08 -4.00
C ARG A 89 14.66 -7.23 -4.40
N PHE A 90 14.39 -6.17 -3.63
CA PHE A 90 13.32 -5.23 -3.95
C PHE A 90 13.51 -4.58 -5.32
N THR A 91 12.43 -4.50 -6.08
CA THR A 91 12.36 -3.91 -7.43
C THR A 91 11.47 -2.68 -7.44
N PRO A 92 11.84 -1.59 -6.72
CA PRO A 92 11.03 -0.38 -6.68
C PRO A 92 10.97 0.29 -8.04
N ARG A 93 9.90 1.06 -8.25
CA ARG A 93 9.75 1.96 -9.39
C ARG A 93 9.61 3.39 -8.89
N THR A 94 9.87 4.36 -9.76
CA THR A 94 9.38 5.72 -9.52
C THR A 94 7.86 5.73 -9.68
N LEU A 95 7.18 6.74 -9.13
CA LEU A 95 5.73 6.87 -9.29
C LEU A 95 5.33 6.97 -10.76
N GLY A 96 6.04 7.78 -11.55
CA GLY A 96 5.78 7.93 -12.98
C GLY A 96 6.06 6.67 -13.79
N GLN A 97 7.10 5.90 -13.47
CA GLN A 97 7.33 4.60 -14.12
C GLN A 97 6.20 3.61 -13.79
N LEU A 98 5.74 3.58 -12.54
CA LEU A 98 4.63 2.72 -12.14
C LEU A 98 3.33 3.12 -12.87
N ALA A 99 3.03 4.43 -12.94
CA ALA A 99 1.89 4.92 -13.69
C ALA A 99 2.01 4.65 -15.21
N LEU A 100 3.22 4.74 -15.77
CA LEU A 100 3.49 4.40 -17.16
C LEU A 100 3.22 2.91 -17.44
N ASP A 101 3.69 2.01 -16.58
CA ASP A 101 3.47 0.57 -16.72
C ASP A 101 1.98 0.21 -16.64
N GLU A 102 1.24 0.87 -15.75
CA GLU A 102 -0.17 0.55 -15.45
C GLU A 102 -1.19 1.25 -16.35
N TYR A 103 -0.87 2.43 -16.86
CA TYR A 103 -1.80 3.30 -17.60
C TYR A 103 -1.32 3.70 -19.00
N GLY A 104 -0.04 3.47 -19.34
CA GLY A 104 0.57 3.86 -20.60
C GLY A 104 1.04 5.32 -20.66
N ASP A 105 1.72 5.67 -21.76
CA ASP A 105 2.49 6.92 -21.93
C ASP A 105 1.73 8.19 -21.52
N MET A 106 0.48 8.31 -22.00
CA MET A 106 -0.33 9.52 -21.81
C MET A 106 -0.59 9.81 -20.33
N TRP A 107 -0.95 8.79 -19.56
CA TRP A 107 -1.26 8.94 -18.14
C TRP A 107 0.00 8.87 -17.28
N GLY A 108 1.00 8.06 -17.64
CA GLY A 108 2.28 7.99 -16.93
C GLY A 108 2.97 9.36 -16.85
N ALA A 109 2.94 10.14 -17.93
CA ALA A 109 3.52 11.48 -17.99
C ALA A 109 2.92 12.45 -16.95
N CYS A 110 1.65 12.27 -16.56
CA CYS A 110 0.99 13.09 -15.54
C CYS A 110 1.60 12.90 -14.15
N TYR A 111 2.09 11.69 -13.83
CA TYR A 111 2.59 11.34 -12.49
C TYR A 111 4.10 11.52 -12.35
N GLU A 112 4.84 11.56 -13.45
CA GLU A 112 6.31 11.69 -13.40
C GLU A 112 6.83 12.92 -12.64
N PRO A 113 6.20 14.12 -12.70
CA PRO A 113 6.64 15.26 -11.89
C PRO A 113 6.63 15.00 -10.37
N LEU A 114 5.81 14.05 -9.92
CA LEU A 114 5.69 13.66 -8.51
C LEU A 114 6.71 12.60 -8.09
N SER A 115 7.38 11.93 -9.04
CA SER A 115 8.33 10.85 -8.77
C SER A 115 9.41 11.26 -7.77
N SER A 116 9.90 12.50 -7.82
CA SER A 116 10.94 13.01 -6.94
C SER A 116 10.52 13.24 -5.48
N ARG A 117 9.22 13.12 -5.16
CA ARG A 117 8.70 13.29 -3.79
C ARG A 117 8.79 12.02 -2.94
N PHE A 118 9.06 10.88 -3.57
CA PHE A 118 9.10 9.57 -2.93
C PHE A 118 10.47 8.94 -3.14
N ASP A 119 10.96 8.21 -2.13
CA ASP A 119 12.22 7.49 -2.25
C ASP A 119 12.04 6.29 -3.20
N GLU A 120 10.94 5.54 -3.05
CA GLU A 120 10.52 4.39 -3.85
C GLU A 120 9.00 4.26 -3.92
N CYS A 121 8.50 3.55 -4.94
CA CYS A 121 7.09 3.16 -5.06
C CYS A 121 6.93 1.68 -5.39
N PHE A 122 5.91 1.06 -4.79
CA PHE A 122 5.56 -0.36 -4.96
C PHE A 122 4.07 -0.52 -5.23
N LEU A 123 3.72 -1.30 -6.26
CA LEU A 123 2.34 -1.55 -6.65
C LEU A 123 1.66 -2.51 -5.67
N LEU A 124 0.45 -2.20 -5.26
CA LEU A 124 -0.39 -3.05 -4.43
C LEU A 124 -1.65 -3.49 -5.20
N PRO A 125 -2.22 -4.66 -4.88
CA PRO A 125 -3.53 -5.05 -5.40
C PRO A 125 -4.58 -3.97 -5.12
N GLY A 126 -5.30 -3.53 -6.14
CA GLY A 126 -6.50 -2.73 -5.93
C GLY A 126 -6.83 -1.80 -7.07
N GLY A 127 -8.14 -1.68 -7.33
CA GLY A 127 -8.70 -0.75 -8.29
C GLY A 127 -9.12 -1.38 -9.61
N SER A 128 -9.89 -0.59 -10.34
CA SER A 128 -10.22 -0.82 -11.75
C SER A 128 -9.48 0.22 -12.58
N ASP A 129 -9.93 1.47 -12.51
CA ASP A 129 -9.29 2.62 -13.17
C ASP A 129 -8.28 3.32 -12.26
N SER A 130 -8.28 2.97 -10.97
CA SER A 130 -7.25 3.39 -10.01
C SER A 130 -6.22 2.28 -9.71
N ARG A 131 -5.06 2.66 -9.15
CA ARG A 131 -4.01 1.76 -8.64
C ARG A 131 -3.65 2.11 -7.22
N ARG A 132 -3.19 1.13 -6.43
CA ARG A 132 -2.72 1.34 -5.05
C ARG A 132 -1.22 1.29 -5.05
N VAL A 133 -0.58 2.28 -4.45
CA VAL A 133 0.88 2.38 -4.43
C VAL A 133 1.33 2.68 -3.02
N LEU A 134 2.15 1.79 -2.46
CA LEU A 134 2.94 2.12 -1.27
C LEU A 134 4.12 2.97 -1.72
N ALA A 135 4.30 4.15 -1.12
CA ALA A 135 5.43 5.01 -1.44
C ALA A 135 6.25 5.32 -0.19
N THR A 136 7.56 5.11 -0.28
CA THR A 136 8.49 5.30 0.83
C THR A 136 8.97 6.76 0.91
N GLY A 137 9.41 7.13 2.11
CA GLY A 137 9.88 8.47 2.45
C GLY A 137 10.13 8.53 3.95
N GLU A 138 9.58 9.53 4.63
CA GLU A 138 9.55 9.52 6.10
C GLU A 138 8.42 8.62 6.63
N PRO A 139 8.72 7.63 7.48
CA PRO A 139 7.69 6.80 8.09
C PRO A 139 6.89 7.58 9.15
N ASP A 140 5.71 7.07 9.50
CA ASP A 140 4.92 7.61 10.62
C ASP A 140 5.42 7.13 12.00
N GLU A 141 4.65 7.46 13.05
CA GLU A 141 4.97 7.08 14.44
C GLU A 141 4.95 5.56 14.70
N TYR A 142 4.43 4.76 13.76
CA TYR A 142 4.42 3.30 13.80
C TYR A 142 5.46 2.65 12.87
N GLY A 143 6.26 3.45 12.17
CA GLY A 143 7.24 2.95 11.20
C GLY A 143 6.61 2.57 9.85
N GLU A 144 5.38 3.00 9.59
CA GLU A 144 4.62 2.65 8.38
C GLU A 144 4.77 3.73 7.29
N TYR A 145 4.60 3.31 6.03
CA TYR A 145 4.61 4.19 4.85
C TYR A 145 3.22 4.33 4.25
N PRO A 146 2.84 5.51 3.73
CA PRO A 146 1.52 5.74 3.18
C PRO A 146 1.25 4.91 1.94
N VAL A 147 -0.03 4.59 1.73
CA VAL A 147 -0.54 4.01 0.48
C VAL A 147 -1.43 5.04 -0.20
N PHE A 148 -1.14 5.29 -1.47
CA PHE A 148 -1.87 6.23 -2.33
C PHE A 148 -2.76 5.48 -3.31
N ALA A 149 -3.90 6.07 -3.62
CA ALA A 149 -4.64 5.80 -4.84
C ALA A 149 -4.11 6.72 -5.94
N LEU A 150 -3.74 6.14 -7.08
CA LEU A 150 -3.56 6.86 -8.34
C LEU A 150 -4.85 6.64 -9.11
N ASP A 151 -5.50 7.70 -9.57
CA ASP A 151 -6.75 7.61 -10.31
C ASP A 151 -6.64 8.39 -11.61
N VAL A 152 -7.18 7.85 -12.70
CA VAL A 152 -7.23 8.52 -14.00
C VAL A 152 -8.67 8.76 -14.48
N ASP A 153 -9.67 8.39 -13.68
CA ASP A 153 -11.07 8.69 -13.99
C ASP A 153 -11.34 10.19 -13.83
N ASP A 154 -12.01 10.78 -14.83
CA ASP A 154 -12.20 12.22 -15.07
C ASP A 154 -10.90 13.08 -15.16
N LEU A 155 -10.12 13.17 -14.08
CA LEU A 155 -8.86 13.90 -14.01
C LEU A 155 -7.81 13.08 -13.27
N PRO A 156 -6.58 12.97 -13.80
CA PRO A 156 -5.51 12.24 -13.14
C PRO A 156 -5.21 12.86 -11.77
N CYS A 157 -5.25 12.06 -10.71
CA CYS A 157 -4.98 12.51 -9.36
C CYS A 157 -4.25 11.44 -8.54
N ILE A 158 -3.48 11.91 -7.57
CA ILE A 158 -2.95 11.08 -6.50
C ILE A 158 -3.66 11.44 -5.20
N GLU A 159 -4.12 10.46 -4.45
CA GLU A 159 -4.85 10.67 -3.21
C GLU A 159 -4.36 9.73 -2.11
N LEU A 160 -4.10 10.26 -0.92
CA LEU A 160 -3.67 9.48 0.23
C LEU A 160 -4.83 8.60 0.71
N MET A 161 -4.70 7.28 0.56
CA MET A 161 -5.79 6.35 0.84
C MET A 161 -5.64 5.67 2.21
N TYR A 162 -4.42 5.27 2.57
CA TYR A 162 -4.12 4.63 3.86
C TYR A 162 -2.85 5.18 4.50
N PRO A 163 -2.77 5.23 5.83
CA PRO A 163 -1.58 5.70 6.53
C PRO A 163 -0.46 4.64 6.62
N GLY A 164 -0.70 3.42 6.15
CA GLY A 164 0.22 2.30 6.34
C GLY A 164 -0.23 1.05 5.62
N LEU A 165 0.72 0.13 5.40
CA LEU A 165 0.43 -1.17 4.79
C LEU A 165 -0.45 -2.03 5.72
N ASP A 166 -0.26 -1.91 7.04
CA ASP A 166 -1.12 -2.51 8.07
C ASP A 166 -2.60 -2.23 7.82
N VAL A 167 -2.94 -0.95 7.59
CA VAL A 167 -4.32 -0.50 7.40
C VAL A 167 -4.85 -0.89 6.04
N TYR A 168 -4.02 -0.79 4.98
CA TYR A 168 -4.38 -1.28 3.65
C TYR A 168 -4.75 -2.77 3.69
N LEU A 169 -3.89 -3.61 4.26
CA LEU A 169 -4.12 -5.06 4.36
C LEU A 169 -5.40 -5.37 5.14
N ALA A 170 -5.64 -4.66 6.25
CA ALA A 170 -6.84 -4.84 7.06
C ALA A 170 -8.13 -4.45 6.32
N ASP A 171 -8.10 -3.36 5.55
CA ASP A 171 -9.24 -2.93 4.75
C ASP A 171 -9.52 -3.93 3.63
N THR A 172 -8.49 -4.33 2.88
CA THR A 172 -8.60 -5.33 1.81
C THR A 172 -9.08 -6.68 2.34
N ALA A 173 -8.70 -7.06 3.57
CA ALA A 173 -9.16 -8.29 4.21
C ALA A 173 -10.60 -8.21 4.75
N GLY A 174 -11.26 -7.04 4.70
CA GLY A 174 -12.61 -6.82 5.22
C GLY A 174 -12.68 -6.68 6.74
N LEU A 175 -11.58 -6.30 7.40
CA LEU A 175 -11.48 -6.20 8.86
C LEU A 175 -11.77 -4.80 9.41
N LEU A 176 -11.82 -3.80 8.54
CA LEU A 176 -12.23 -2.44 8.91
C LEU A 176 -13.73 -2.26 8.71
N ALA A 177 -14.33 -1.37 9.51
CA ALA A 177 -15.74 -1.05 9.38
C ALA A 177 -16.02 -0.39 8.03
N ALA A 178 -17.16 -0.73 7.41
CA ALA A 178 -17.63 -0.08 6.20
C ALA A 178 -17.72 1.44 6.44
N ARG A 179 -17.18 2.21 5.50
CA ARG A 179 -17.15 3.67 5.59
C ARG A 179 -18.39 4.24 4.92
N GLU A 180 -19.02 5.20 5.59
CA GLU A 180 -20.22 5.89 5.06
C GLU A 180 -19.87 7.01 4.08
N ALA A 181 -18.66 7.56 4.17
CA ALA A 181 -18.21 8.66 3.31
C ALA A 181 -17.58 8.13 2.00
N PRO A 182 -17.83 8.78 0.85
CA PRO A 182 -17.17 8.47 -0.42
C PRO A 182 -15.75 9.05 -0.47
N GLY A 183 -14.89 8.46 -1.32
CA GLY A 183 -13.53 8.95 -1.61
C GLY A 183 -12.40 8.10 -1.03
N TYR A 184 -11.18 8.30 -1.53
CA TYR A 184 -10.03 7.50 -1.10
C TYR A 184 -9.52 7.91 0.29
N SER A 185 -9.54 9.21 0.61
CA SER A 185 -9.01 9.77 1.87
C SER A 185 -9.97 9.73 3.05
N THR A 186 -11.01 8.89 2.99
CA THR A 186 -12.06 8.81 4.03
C THR A 186 -11.53 8.52 5.43
N LEU A 187 -10.36 7.88 5.53
CA LEU A 187 -9.66 7.65 6.81
C LEU A 187 -9.09 8.92 7.45
N ALA A 188 -9.04 10.05 6.76
CA ALA A 188 -8.57 11.30 7.34
C ALA A 188 -9.49 11.80 8.46
N ASP A 189 -10.79 11.51 8.38
CA ASP A 189 -11.77 11.87 9.42
C ASP A 189 -11.96 10.76 10.46
N ASP A 190 -11.33 9.61 10.26
CA ASP A 190 -11.36 8.52 11.22
C ASP A 190 -10.61 8.89 12.50
N ARG A 191 -11.20 8.54 13.65
CA ARG A 191 -10.64 8.87 14.97
C ARG A 191 -9.31 8.17 15.24
N GLU A 192 -9.14 6.96 14.72
CA GLU A 192 -7.97 6.12 14.92
C GLU A 192 -6.89 6.45 13.89
N TYR A 193 -7.25 6.55 12.61
CA TYR A 193 -6.29 6.67 11.51
C TYR A 193 -6.01 8.10 11.06
N GLY A 194 -6.93 9.04 11.32
CA GLY A 194 -6.88 10.38 10.73
C GLY A 194 -5.65 11.20 11.12
N ARG A 195 -5.09 10.96 12.31
CA ARG A 195 -3.83 11.62 12.73
C ARG A 195 -2.64 11.19 11.86
N ARG A 196 -2.54 9.90 11.56
CA ARG A 196 -1.47 9.34 10.70
C ARG A 196 -1.64 9.84 9.26
N MET A 197 -2.87 9.84 8.74
CA MET A 197 -3.20 10.40 7.42
C MET A 197 -2.72 11.86 7.28
N ARG A 198 -3.11 12.73 8.23
CA ARG A 198 -2.68 14.14 8.24
C ARG A 198 -1.17 14.33 8.47
N SER A 199 -0.49 13.35 9.05
CA SER A 199 0.97 13.39 9.16
C SER A 199 1.61 13.24 7.78
N HIS A 200 1.23 12.21 7.03
CA HIS A 200 1.73 11.98 5.67
C HIS A 200 1.33 13.10 4.70
N ALA A 201 0.09 13.58 4.77
CA ALA A 201 -0.38 14.74 4.00
C ALA A 201 0.55 15.96 4.14
N ARG A 202 0.98 16.27 5.38
CA ARG A 202 1.91 17.38 5.65
C ARG A 202 3.32 17.14 5.11
N GLN A 203 3.76 15.90 5.06
CA GLN A 203 5.08 15.53 4.56
C GLN A 203 5.14 15.59 3.02
N VAL A 204 4.08 15.15 2.35
CA VAL A 204 4.11 14.88 0.90
C VAL A 204 3.34 15.92 0.07
N PHE A 205 2.26 16.49 0.61
CA PHE A 205 1.31 17.35 -0.10
C PHE A 205 1.02 18.66 0.63
N ALA A 206 1.96 19.15 1.45
CA ALA A 206 1.82 20.39 2.21
C ALA A 206 0.55 20.50 3.09
N GLY A 207 -0.04 19.35 3.46
CA GLY A 207 -1.23 19.25 4.30
C GLY A 207 -2.51 18.86 3.57
N GLU A 208 -2.51 18.89 2.23
CA GLU A 208 -3.61 18.38 1.43
C GLU A 208 -3.59 16.84 1.36
N LEU A 209 -4.75 16.23 1.10
CA LEU A 209 -4.88 14.77 1.02
C LEU A 209 -4.75 14.24 -0.42
N SER A 210 -4.89 15.12 -1.41
CA SER A 210 -4.78 14.79 -2.82
C SER A 210 -4.16 15.91 -3.62
N GLU A 211 -3.69 15.57 -4.81
CA GLU A 211 -3.19 16.51 -5.82
C GLU A 211 -3.67 16.07 -7.21
N ILE A 212 -4.09 17.04 -8.02
CA ILE A 212 -4.41 16.79 -9.43
C ILE A 212 -3.11 16.83 -10.23
N CYS A 213 -2.87 15.78 -11.00
CA CYS A 213 -1.67 15.54 -11.78
C CYS A 213 -1.85 16.04 -13.22
N LEU A 214 -2.01 17.35 -13.42
CA LEU A 214 -2.04 17.90 -14.77
C LEU A 214 -0.61 17.98 -15.31
N GLY A 215 -0.26 17.11 -16.26
CA GLY A 215 1.00 17.24 -17.00
C GLY A 215 1.12 18.62 -17.66
N GLU A 216 2.35 19.11 -17.82
CA GLU A 216 2.61 20.23 -18.73
C GLU A 216 2.48 19.71 -20.17
N TRP A 217 1.33 19.96 -20.80
CA TRP A 217 1.06 19.59 -22.21
C TRP A 217 1.58 20.64 -23.19
#